data_AF-B0D1Z4-F1
#
_entry.id   AF-B0D1Z4-F1
#
_cell.length_a   1.000
_cell.length_b   1.000
_cell.length_c   1.000
_cell.angle_alpha   90.00
_cell.angle_beta   90.00
_cell.angle_gamma   90.00
#
_symmetry.space_group_name_H-M   'P 1'
#
loop_
_entity.id
_entity.type
_entity.pdbx_description
1 polymer ?
#
loop_
_entity_poly.entity_id
_entity_poly.type
_entity_poly.pdbx_seq_one_letter_code
_entity_poly.pdbx_strand_id
1 'polypeptide(L)'
;MSTRNLRPSKGVNYAPKPSKAVNYAPKKHACGAPAPRISLLEEASMIAEDSSGHKTQNFSSNENLLFTTSGDRLPPVIWCSGCRDGGDLAVCTTCKIIGICSVCIDFGTKDGFVCPPCFKRAGKLVSYPWKFRSRGAGRENWPKMNTTPLAIISIHLEGMTDSPSILTYHHLAPYLHGNLVLVNLTFNFNKPRKHFNSQLENMLQEFEDGDFKEWTRFLVVITTHSVPESGDLHTAPNNKSAAPVDQLWAVLFPERFCNLLKREKRKNILNLLSCGALSSRPDSRDAVKGIAAKDLFDKILCFSQPNFQPSSTHKFVMDLALQNYVHDRIGLINVLREQQALGAHTDVVLFQPNAITTFRWTHPGARPMGNDTPASIQCPECSGFKTSPKSTRQQPSILKCEDCPWSATYTLPEGFRWCQGESPTNGLERGAWIQKVEKTEDKMEVS
;
A
#
# COMPACT_ATOMS: atom_id res chain seq x y z
N MET A 1 45.54 53.51 -5.97
CA MET A 1 44.22 54.17 -6.07
C MET A 1 43.82 54.20 -7.53
N SER A 2 42.91 53.33 -7.96
CA SER A 2 42.47 53.22 -9.36
C SER A 2 40.95 53.18 -9.38
N THR A 3 40.34 54.27 -9.82
CA THR A 3 38.89 54.45 -9.93
C THR A 3 38.36 53.71 -11.17
N ARG A 4 37.62 52.62 -10.96
CA ARG A 4 36.86 51.94 -12.02
C ARG A 4 35.50 52.61 -12.17
N ASN A 5 35.31 53.24 -13.33
CA ASN A 5 34.04 53.78 -13.79
C ASN A 5 33.01 52.65 -14.00
N LEU A 6 31.93 52.68 -13.23
CA LEU A 6 30.71 51.90 -13.47
C LEU A 6 29.90 52.57 -14.58
N ARG A 7 29.69 51.87 -15.71
CA ARG A 7 28.68 52.27 -16.71
C ARG A 7 27.32 51.71 -16.29
N PRO A 8 26.23 52.51 -16.36
CA PRO A 8 24.89 52.01 -16.11
C PRO A 8 24.41 51.18 -17.31
N SER A 9 24.05 49.92 -17.05
CA SER A 9 23.37 49.05 -18.01
C SER A 9 21.96 49.56 -18.26
N LYS A 10 21.68 49.97 -19.51
CA LYS A 10 20.33 50.29 -19.98
C LYS A 10 19.48 49.01 -19.93
N GLY A 11 18.46 49.00 -19.07
CA GLY A 11 17.43 47.96 -19.05
C GLY A 11 16.61 48.03 -20.33
N VAL A 12 16.66 46.98 -21.14
CA VAL A 12 15.76 46.78 -22.28
C VAL A 12 14.55 46.00 -21.75
N ASN A 13 13.42 46.69 -21.61
CA ASN A 13 12.13 46.08 -21.32
C ASN A 13 11.66 45.27 -22.54
N TYR A 14 11.82 43.96 -22.51
CA TYR A 14 11.13 43.07 -23.44
C TYR A 14 9.74 42.76 -22.88
N ALA A 15 8.72 43.38 -23.47
CA ALA A 15 7.35 42.92 -23.31
C ALA A 15 7.23 41.49 -23.90
N PRO A 16 6.66 40.51 -23.16
CA PRO A 16 6.47 39.18 -23.70
C PRO A 16 5.47 39.23 -24.86
N LYS A 17 5.89 38.77 -26.04
CA LYS A 17 4.99 38.55 -27.17
C LYS A 17 3.98 37.46 -26.79
N PRO A 18 2.68 37.62 -27.10
CA PRO A 18 1.70 36.55 -26.90
C PRO A 18 2.10 35.35 -27.76
N SER A 19 2.40 34.24 -27.12
CA SER A 19 2.66 32.97 -27.80
C SER A 19 1.39 32.53 -28.51
N LYS A 20 1.47 32.36 -29.84
CA LYS A 20 0.39 31.73 -30.61
C LYS A 20 0.12 30.34 -30.02
N ALA A 21 -1.12 30.08 -29.66
CA ALA A 21 -1.57 28.77 -29.22
C ALA A 21 -1.32 27.76 -30.36
N VAL A 22 -0.30 26.92 -30.21
CA VAL A 22 -0.09 25.78 -31.08
C VAL A 22 -1.07 24.72 -30.61
N ASN A 23 -2.18 24.56 -31.35
CA ASN A 23 -3.12 23.46 -31.16
C ASN A 23 -2.42 22.14 -31.51
N TYR A 24 -1.79 21.52 -30.52
CA TYR A 24 -1.42 20.12 -30.60
C TYR A 24 -2.70 19.30 -30.39
N ALA A 25 -3.27 18.79 -31.47
CA ALA A 25 -4.25 17.72 -31.38
C ALA A 25 -3.59 16.53 -30.66
N PRO A 26 -4.17 16.01 -29.56
CA PRO A 26 -3.59 14.88 -28.85
C PRO A 26 -3.62 13.64 -29.77
N LYS A 27 -2.44 13.12 -30.11
CA LYS A 27 -2.32 11.81 -30.75
C LYS A 27 -2.84 10.75 -29.77
N LYS A 28 -3.99 10.14 -30.09
CA LYS A 28 -4.59 9.03 -29.36
C LYS A 28 -3.69 7.79 -29.48
N HIS A 29 -2.72 7.67 -28.59
CA HIS A 29 -2.13 6.38 -28.25
C HIS A 29 -2.75 5.90 -26.94
N ALA A 30 -4.05 5.56 -26.98
CA ALA A 30 -4.71 4.87 -25.89
C ALA A 30 -4.47 3.37 -26.08
N CYS A 31 -3.68 2.77 -25.20
CA CYS A 31 -3.62 1.33 -25.05
C CYS A 31 -4.85 0.91 -24.24
N GLY A 32 -5.73 0.11 -24.83
CA GLY A 32 -6.95 -0.41 -24.23
C GLY A 32 -8.21 0.29 -24.75
N ALA A 33 -8.96 -0.40 -25.62
CA ALA A 33 -10.30 0.05 -26.01
C ALA A 33 -11.24 0.00 -24.79
N PRO A 34 -12.17 0.96 -24.63
CA PRO A 34 -13.11 1.00 -23.50
C PRO A 34 -13.99 -0.26 -23.49
N ALA A 35 -14.10 -0.90 -22.33
CA ALA A 35 -14.98 -2.07 -22.13
C ALA A 35 -16.46 -1.63 -22.04
N PRO A 36 -17.42 -2.44 -22.51
CA PRO A 36 -18.84 -2.13 -22.36
C PRO A 36 -19.27 -2.24 -20.88
N ARG A 37 -20.19 -1.37 -20.46
CA ARG A 37 -20.75 -1.37 -19.10
C ARG A 37 -21.84 -2.44 -18.96
N ILE A 38 -21.80 -3.22 -17.89
CA ILE A 38 -22.82 -4.23 -17.56
C ILE A 38 -23.23 -4.06 -16.09
N SER A 39 -24.54 -4.15 -15.80
CA SER A 39 -25.07 -4.16 -14.43
C SER A 39 -24.81 -5.52 -13.78
N LEU A 40 -24.10 -5.55 -12.65
CA LEU A 40 -23.87 -6.80 -11.93
C LEU A 40 -25.11 -7.26 -11.14
N LEU A 41 -26.11 -6.42 -10.92
CA LEU A 41 -27.22 -6.75 -10.01
C LEU A 41 -28.34 -7.60 -10.65
N GLU A 42 -28.42 -7.66 -11.98
CA GLU A 42 -29.55 -8.30 -12.69
C GLU A 42 -29.42 -9.83 -12.84
N GLU A 43 -28.24 -10.43 -12.60
CA GLU A 43 -28.00 -11.87 -12.77
C GLU A 43 -28.15 -12.70 -11.47
N ALA A 44 -28.45 -12.07 -10.33
CA ALA A 44 -28.44 -12.73 -9.03
C ALA A 44 -29.70 -13.55 -8.69
N SER A 45 -30.70 -13.65 -9.58
CA SER A 45 -32.04 -14.19 -9.26
C SER A 45 -32.27 -15.67 -9.61
N MET A 46 -31.27 -16.40 -10.09
CA MET A 46 -31.39 -17.83 -10.34
C MET A 46 -30.22 -18.55 -9.72
N ILE A 47 -30.45 -19.45 -8.75
CA ILE A 47 -29.76 -20.75 -8.54
C ILE A 47 -30.29 -21.42 -7.26
N ALA A 48 -30.71 -22.67 -7.42
CA ALA A 48 -31.14 -23.60 -6.38
C ALA A 48 -30.07 -24.67 -6.05
N GLU A 49 -30.33 -25.33 -4.94
CA GLU A 49 -29.60 -26.30 -4.11
C GLU A 49 -28.98 -27.51 -4.83
N ASP A 50 -27.83 -28.01 -4.37
CA ASP A 50 -27.71 -29.41 -3.90
C ASP A 50 -26.38 -29.73 -3.15
N SER A 51 -26.45 -30.90 -2.50
CA SER A 51 -25.85 -31.50 -1.30
C SER A 51 -24.36 -31.94 -1.24
N SER A 52 -24.06 -32.77 -0.23
CA SER A 52 -22.92 -32.80 0.70
C SER A 52 -22.00 -34.04 0.60
N GLY A 53 -20.82 -33.99 1.25
CA GLY A 53 -20.03 -35.20 1.59
C GLY A 53 -18.58 -34.96 2.07
N HIS A 54 -18.32 -35.22 3.36
CA HIS A 54 -17.00 -35.28 4.07
C HIS A 54 -16.21 -36.58 3.70
N LYS A 55 -14.88 -36.78 3.86
CA LYS A 55 -13.82 -36.22 4.73
C LYS A 55 -12.40 -36.60 4.20
N THR A 56 -11.38 -35.88 4.70
CA THR A 56 -9.89 -36.07 4.62
C THR A 56 -9.18 -35.78 3.29
N GLN A 57 -8.49 -34.63 3.18
CA GLN A 57 -7.81 -34.14 1.96
C GLN A 57 -6.28 -34.31 2.00
N ASN A 58 -5.78 -35.19 1.13
CA ASN A 58 -4.54 -34.94 0.40
C ASN A 58 -4.87 -33.97 -0.76
N PHE A 59 -3.96 -33.04 -1.08
CA PHE A 59 -4.10 -32.02 -2.12
C PHE A 59 -4.38 -32.62 -3.51
N SER A 60 -5.65 -32.90 -3.78
CA SER A 60 -6.20 -33.21 -5.10
C SER A 60 -6.57 -31.90 -5.77
N SER A 61 -6.16 -31.75 -7.03
CA SER A 61 -6.44 -30.65 -7.95
C SER A 61 -7.92 -30.51 -8.33
N ASN A 62 -8.82 -30.46 -7.35
CA ASN A 62 -10.17 -29.96 -7.55
C ASN A 62 -10.15 -28.44 -7.32
N GLU A 63 -9.78 -27.76 -8.40
CA GLU A 63 -10.24 -26.44 -8.82
C GLU A 63 -10.90 -25.58 -7.72
N ASN A 64 -10.13 -24.69 -7.09
CA ASN A 64 -10.15 -23.26 -7.44
C ASN A 64 -9.67 -22.35 -6.32
N LEU A 65 -9.67 -22.75 -5.05
CA LEU A 65 -9.18 -21.92 -3.95
C LEU A 65 -7.82 -22.42 -3.46
N LEU A 66 -6.77 -21.62 -3.63
CA LEU A 66 -5.43 -21.98 -3.19
C LEU A 66 -5.11 -21.28 -1.86
N PHE A 67 -5.05 -22.05 -0.78
CA PHE A 67 -4.43 -21.64 0.47
C PHE A 67 -2.97 -22.07 0.47
N THR A 68 -2.06 -21.13 0.67
CA THR A 68 -0.63 -21.43 0.80
C THR A 68 -0.16 -21.04 2.20
N THR A 69 0.31 -22.02 2.96
CA THR A 69 0.96 -21.86 4.27
C THR A 69 2.34 -22.51 4.23
N SER A 70 3.29 -22.00 5.02
CA SER A 70 4.67 -22.52 5.02
C SER A 70 5.22 -22.62 6.44
N GLY A 71 5.49 -23.85 6.88
CA GLY A 71 6.06 -24.15 8.20
C GLY A 71 5.04 -24.21 9.33
N ASP A 72 5.51 -24.57 10.51
CA ASP A 72 4.68 -24.70 11.71
C ASP A 72 4.19 -23.33 12.20
N ARG A 73 3.03 -23.32 12.88
CA ARG A 73 2.53 -22.12 13.54
C ARG A 73 3.51 -21.67 14.61
N LEU A 74 3.83 -20.38 14.59
CA LEU A 74 4.67 -19.80 15.64
C LEU A 74 3.82 -19.58 16.89
N PRO A 75 4.31 -19.98 18.08
CA PRO A 75 3.63 -19.64 19.31
C PRO A 75 3.59 -18.12 19.50
N PRO A 76 2.72 -17.60 20.38
CA PRO A 76 2.60 -16.16 20.63
C PRO A 76 3.90 -15.48 21.09
N VAL A 77 4.87 -16.25 21.60
CA VAL A 77 6.13 -15.77 22.14
C VAL A 77 7.30 -16.58 21.57
N ILE A 78 7.91 -16.06 20.50
CA ILE A 78 9.12 -16.67 19.89
C ILE A 78 10.39 -15.83 20.04
N TRP A 79 10.26 -14.60 20.55
CA TRP A 79 11.40 -13.69 20.69
C TRP A 79 11.68 -13.34 22.15
N CYS A 80 12.95 -13.36 22.51
CA CYS A 80 13.42 -12.85 23.79
C CYS A 80 13.13 -11.36 23.89
N SER A 81 12.46 -10.93 24.96
CA SER A 81 12.15 -9.52 25.19
C SER A 81 13.37 -8.68 25.61
N GLY A 82 14.47 -9.33 26.00
CA GLY A 82 15.76 -8.69 26.29
C GLY A 82 16.58 -8.50 25.01
N CYS A 83 17.03 -9.58 24.38
CA CYS A 83 17.94 -9.49 23.22
C CYS A 83 17.28 -9.54 21.84
N ARG A 84 15.97 -9.80 21.75
CA ARG A 84 15.23 -10.00 20.48
C ARG A 84 15.69 -11.19 19.63
N ASP A 85 16.50 -12.09 20.18
CA ASP A 85 16.82 -13.36 19.55
C ASP A 85 15.76 -14.44 19.86
N GLY A 86 15.68 -15.45 19.00
CA GLY A 86 14.86 -16.64 19.24
C GLY A 86 15.56 -17.66 20.15
N GLY A 87 15.06 -18.90 20.15
CA GLY A 87 15.59 -20.02 20.93
C GLY A 87 14.72 -20.39 22.12
N ASP A 88 15.31 -21.04 23.14
CA ASP A 88 14.59 -21.45 24.33
C ASP A 88 14.24 -20.24 25.21
N LEU A 89 12.94 -19.98 25.34
CA LEU A 89 12.41 -18.84 26.09
C LEU A 89 11.65 -19.31 27.32
N ALA A 90 11.99 -18.75 28.48
CA ALA A 90 11.11 -18.81 29.64
C ALA A 90 9.97 -17.81 29.44
N VAL A 91 8.75 -18.30 29.26
CA VAL A 91 7.55 -17.47 29.07
C VAL A 91 6.96 -17.09 30.43
N CYS A 92 6.65 -15.81 30.60
CA CYS A 92 6.07 -15.27 31.83
C CYS A 92 4.79 -16.03 32.18
N THR A 93 4.75 -16.65 33.35
CA THR A 93 3.59 -17.42 33.82
C THR A 93 2.35 -16.57 34.07
N THR A 94 2.52 -15.27 34.31
CA THR A 94 1.41 -14.34 34.55
C THR A 94 0.78 -13.83 33.25
N CYS A 95 1.56 -13.17 32.38
CA CYS A 95 0.99 -12.55 31.17
C CYS A 95 1.02 -13.44 29.94
N LYS A 96 1.82 -14.51 29.92
CA LYS A 96 2.03 -15.41 28.77
C LYS A 96 2.49 -14.72 27.47
N ILE A 97 2.84 -13.43 27.53
CA ILE A 97 3.22 -12.60 26.38
C ILE A 97 4.71 -12.28 26.35
N ILE A 98 5.37 -12.26 27.50
CA ILE A 98 6.79 -11.88 27.62
C ILE A 98 7.62 -13.14 27.83
N GLY A 99 8.48 -13.46 26.85
CA GLY A 99 9.50 -14.50 26.95
C GLY A 99 10.88 -13.89 27.08
N ILE A 100 11.76 -14.51 27.87
CA ILE A 100 13.17 -14.12 27.97
C ILE A 100 14.04 -15.38 27.88
N CYS A 101 15.14 -15.31 27.12
CA CYS A 101 16.08 -16.42 26.98
C CYS A 101 17.08 -16.45 28.15
N SER A 102 17.69 -17.62 28.36
CA SER A 102 18.71 -17.86 29.40
C SER A 102 20.01 -17.06 29.18
N VAL A 103 20.20 -16.49 27.99
CA VAL A 103 21.30 -15.56 27.71
C VAL A 103 21.08 -14.21 28.38
N CYS A 104 19.82 -13.73 28.43
CA CYS A 104 19.48 -12.41 28.97
C CYS A 104 19.20 -12.41 30.48
N ILE A 105 18.68 -13.52 30.99
CA ILE A 105 18.36 -13.66 32.41
C ILE A 105 18.92 -14.99 32.93
N ASP A 106 19.50 -14.94 34.12
CA ASP A 106 19.78 -16.13 34.91
C ASP A 106 18.53 -16.56 35.67
N PHE A 107 17.96 -17.70 35.26
CA PHE A 107 16.75 -18.24 35.88
C PHE A 107 17.03 -18.98 37.20
N GLY A 108 18.28 -19.34 37.48
CA GLY A 108 18.64 -20.21 38.61
C GLY A 108 17.86 -21.53 38.59
N THR A 109 17.46 -22.01 39.77
CA THR A 109 16.65 -23.23 39.97
C THR A 109 15.15 -22.94 40.18
N LYS A 110 14.70 -21.71 39.93
CA LYS A 110 13.33 -21.30 40.26
C LYS A 110 12.38 -21.61 39.13
N ASP A 111 11.34 -22.37 39.43
CA ASP A 111 10.23 -22.61 38.52
C ASP A 111 9.34 -21.36 38.36
N GLY A 112 8.77 -21.21 37.17
CA GLY A 112 7.73 -20.22 36.89
C GLY A 112 8.23 -18.78 36.78
N PHE A 113 8.92 -18.47 35.66
CA PHE A 113 9.34 -17.11 35.35
C PHE A 113 8.17 -16.11 35.37
N VAL A 114 8.35 -14.96 36.04
CA VAL A 114 7.44 -13.82 36.02
C VAL A 114 8.21 -12.61 35.49
N CYS A 115 7.76 -12.02 34.39
CA CYS A 115 8.45 -10.88 33.79
C CYS A 115 8.48 -9.65 34.70
N PRO A 116 9.44 -8.71 34.51
CA PRO A 116 9.56 -7.54 35.38
C PRO A 116 8.29 -6.68 35.45
N PRO A 117 7.56 -6.41 34.35
CA PRO A 117 6.30 -5.67 34.43
C PRO A 117 5.24 -6.35 35.30
N CYS A 118 5.05 -7.67 35.18
CA CYS A 118 4.09 -8.42 36.00
C CYS A 118 4.53 -8.49 37.46
N PHE A 119 5.81 -8.71 37.71
CA PHE A 119 6.36 -8.73 39.07
C PHE A 119 6.17 -7.38 39.77
N LYS A 120 6.47 -6.27 39.08
CA LYS A 120 6.27 -4.91 39.60
C LYS A 120 4.78 -4.64 39.85
N ARG A 121 3.89 -5.04 38.93
CA ARG A 121 2.43 -4.87 39.08
C ARG A 121 1.86 -5.66 40.26
N ALA A 122 2.44 -6.81 40.59
CA ALA A 122 2.05 -7.59 41.75
C ALA A 122 2.38 -6.91 43.09
N GLY A 123 2.97 -5.69 43.09
CA GLY A 123 3.19 -4.89 44.29
C GLY A 123 4.20 -5.51 45.26
N LYS A 124 5.01 -6.45 44.78
CA LYS A 124 6.02 -7.12 45.61
C LYS A 124 7.13 -6.12 45.93
N LEU A 125 7.22 -5.68 47.19
CA LEU A 125 8.32 -4.86 47.72
C LEU A 125 9.64 -5.63 47.87
N VAL A 126 9.69 -6.88 47.42
CA VAL A 126 10.88 -7.72 47.43
C VAL A 126 11.69 -7.55 46.14
N SER A 127 12.99 -7.78 46.23
CA SER A 127 13.88 -7.73 45.07
C SER A 127 13.45 -8.72 43.98
N TYR A 128 13.60 -8.32 42.72
CA TYR A 128 13.30 -9.20 41.58
C TYR A 128 14.16 -10.47 41.66
N PRO A 129 13.56 -11.68 41.62
CA PRO A 129 14.27 -12.90 42.02
C PRO A 129 15.25 -13.44 40.97
N TRP A 130 15.29 -12.84 39.77
CA TRP A 130 16.16 -13.24 38.67
C TRP A 130 17.15 -12.13 38.30
N LYS A 131 18.37 -12.51 37.91
CA LYS A 131 19.44 -11.56 37.57
C LYS A 131 19.55 -11.39 36.07
N PHE A 132 19.57 -10.14 35.60
CA PHE A 132 19.86 -9.83 34.21
C PHE A 132 21.34 -10.03 33.92
N ARG A 133 21.64 -10.67 32.80
CA ARG A 133 23.00 -10.77 32.27
C ARG A 133 23.20 -9.59 31.31
N SER A 134 24.09 -8.66 31.65
CA SER A 134 24.42 -7.54 30.76
C SER A 134 25.30 -8.02 29.61
N ARG A 135 24.72 -8.68 28.62
CA ARG A 135 25.35 -8.78 27.31
C ARG A 135 24.68 -7.77 26.40
N GLY A 136 25.49 -6.94 25.73
CA GLY A 136 25.01 -5.98 24.74
C GLY A 136 24.11 -6.72 23.77
N ALA A 137 22.86 -6.32 23.69
CA ALA A 137 21.88 -7.01 22.89
C ALA A 137 22.15 -6.60 21.45
N GLY A 138 22.83 -7.44 20.66
CA GLY A 138 23.15 -7.11 19.27
C GLY A 138 21.94 -6.68 18.42
N ARG A 139 20.72 -7.01 18.87
CA ARG A 139 19.45 -6.63 18.25
C ARG A 139 18.56 -5.70 19.09
N GLU A 140 19.07 -5.02 20.11
CA GLU A 140 18.25 -4.06 20.89
C GLU A 140 17.68 -2.93 20.02
N ASN A 141 18.33 -2.62 18.90
CA ASN A 141 17.85 -1.67 17.90
C ASN A 141 16.73 -2.22 16.98
N TRP A 142 16.43 -3.52 17.04
CA TRP A 142 15.38 -4.12 16.21
C TRP A 142 14.02 -3.99 16.91
N PRO A 143 12.98 -3.56 16.17
CA PRO A 143 11.64 -3.49 16.73
C PRO A 143 11.17 -4.89 17.13
N LYS A 144 10.33 -4.98 18.17
CA LYS A 144 9.63 -6.22 18.49
C LYS A 144 8.84 -6.65 17.25
N MET A 145 9.10 -7.87 16.78
CA MET A 145 8.32 -8.44 15.69
C MET A 145 6.94 -8.89 16.18
N ASN A 146 5.91 -8.55 15.42
CA ASN A 146 4.55 -9.01 15.59
C ASN A 146 4.32 -10.27 14.74
N THR A 147 4.11 -11.38 15.42
CA THR A 147 3.96 -12.72 14.81
C THR A 147 2.52 -13.20 14.85
N THR A 148 1.56 -12.34 15.15
CA THR A 148 0.12 -12.67 15.09
C THR A 148 -0.23 -13.22 13.70
N PRO A 149 -1.26 -14.07 13.57
CA PRO A 149 -1.68 -14.51 12.25
C PRO A 149 -1.99 -13.38 11.26
N LEU A 150 -1.62 -13.55 10.00
CA LEU A 150 -1.87 -12.62 8.87
C LEU A 150 -2.37 -13.40 7.65
N ALA A 151 -3.44 -12.93 7.05
CA ALA A 151 -3.93 -13.40 5.76
C ALA A 151 -3.65 -12.37 4.68
N ILE A 152 -3.06 -12.81 3.57
CA ILE A 152 -2.97 -12.05 2.33
C ILE A 152 -4.07 -12.58 1.42
N ILE A 153 -5.08 -11.77 1.11
CA ILE A 153 -6.18 -12.14 0.22
C ILE A 153 -5.96 -11.43 -1.11
N SER A 154 -5.53 -12.19 -2.10
CA SER A 154 -5.35 -11.77 -3.48
C SER A 154 -6.65 -11.99 -4.25
N ILE A 155 -7.23 -10.93 -4.81
CA ILE A 155 -8.42 -11.00 -5.66
C ILE A 155 -8.05 -10.37 -7.00
N HIS A 156 -8.02 -11.15 -8.07
CA HIS A 156 -7.59 -10.62 -9.37
C HIS A 156 -8.49 -11.05 -10.52
N LEU A 157 -8.53 -10.20 -11.53
CA LEU A 157 -9.24 -10.46 -12.77
C LEU A 157 -8.55 -11.61 -13.52
N GLU A 158 -9.33 -12.58 -14.02
CA GLU A 158 -8.82 -13.69 -14.81
C GLU A 158 -7.87 -13.20 -15.92
N GLY A 159 -6.69 -13.82 -16.03
CA GLY A 159 -5.64 -13.44 -16.99
C GLY A 159 -4.67 -12.36 -16.50
N MET A 160 -4.92 -11.73 -15.36
CA MET A 160 -3.92 -10.89 -14.69
C MET A 160 -3.10 -11.75 -13.71
N THR A 161 -1.79 -11.52 -13.67
CA THR A 161 -0.92 -12.18 -12.69
C THR A 161 -0.76 -11.28 -11.46
N ASP A 162 -1.29 -11.67 -10.30
CA ASP A 162 -1.02 -10.97 -9.04
C ASP A 162 0.36 -11.31 -8.46
N SER A 163 1.38 -10.74 -9.08
CA SER A 163 2.76 -10.82 -8.58
C SER A 163 2.98 -10.10 -7.23
N PRO A 164 2.40 -8.90 -6.96
CA PRO A 164 2.58 -8.20 -5.69
C PRO A 164 2.23 -9.03 -4.44
N SER A 165 1.09 -9.73 -4.43
CA SER A 165 0.67 -10.52 -3.25
C SER A 165 1.57 -11.73 -3.01
N ILE A 166 1.93 -12.44 -4.08
CA ILE A 166 2.79 -13.64 -4.02
C ILE A 166 4.19 -13.27 -3.53
N LEU A 167 4.79 -12.20 -4.08
CA LEU A 167 6.09 -11.71 -3.64
C LEU A 167 6.05 -11.26 -2.18
N THR A 168 4.95 -10.60 -1.77
CA THR A 168 4.74 -10.21 -0.37
C THR A 168 4.64 -11.42 0.56
N TYR A 169 3.92 -12.47 0.16
CA TYR A 169 3.86 -13.71 0.92
C TYR A 169 5.26 -14.30 1.17
N HIS A 170 6.05 -14.49 0.10
CA HIS A 170 7.41 -15.02 0.24
C HIS A 170 8.34 -14.10 1.03
N HIS A 171 8.16 -12.78 0.92
CA HIS A 171 8.92 -11.81 1.68
C HIS A 171 8.63 -11.88 3.18
N LEU A 172 7.39 -12.16 3.56
CA LEU A 172 6.95 -12.25 4.96
C LEU A 172 7.11 -13.65 5.57
N ALA A 173 7.17 -14.70 4.75
CA ALA A 173 7.24 -16.09 5.21
C ALA A 173 8.37 -16.36 6.23
N PRO A 174 9.60 -15.83 6.08
CA PRO A 174 10.65 -16.01 7.08
C PRO A 174 10.37 -15.36 8.44
N TYR A 175 9.43 -14.41 8.50
CA TYR A 175 9.08 -13.68 9.72
C TYR A 175 7.87 -14.29 10.43
N LEU A 176 6.94 -14.88 9.68
CA LEU A 176 5.62 -15.31 10.16
C LEU A 176 5.38 -16.83 10.09
N HIS A 177 6.16 -17.58 9.29
CA HIS A 177 6.03 -19.04 9.13
C HIS A 177 4.55 -19.49 8.98
N GLY A 178 4.09 -20.48 9.76
CA GLY A 178 2.71 -20.98 9.70
C GLY A 178 1.63 -19.99 10.15
N ASN A 179 2.01 -18.79 10.62
CA ASN A 179 1.08 -17.70 10.93
C ASN A 179 0.79 -16.80 9.70
N LEU A 180 1.24 -17.19 8.51
CA LEU A 180 0.96 -16.51 7.25
C LEU A 180 0.22 -17.43 6.29
N VAL A 181 -0.91 -16.94 5.77
CA VAL A 181 -1.66 -17.61 4.70
C VAL A 181 -1.82 -16.67 3.51
N LEU A 182 -1.58 -17.18 2.31
CA LEU A 182 -1.98 -16.53 1.06
C LEU A 182 -3.23 -17.23 0.53
N VAL A 183 -4.26 -16.45 0.26
CA VAL A 183 -5.50 -16.87 -0.40
C VAL A 183 -5.56 -16.22 -1.77
N ASN A 184 -5.78 -17.01 -2.80
CA ASN A 184 -5.85 -16.53 -4.17
C ASN A 184 -7.25 -16.75 -4.77
N LEU A 185 -7.94 -15.66 -5.10
CA LEU A 185 -9.26 -15.60 -5.71
C LEU A 185 -9.15 -15.00 -7.11
N THR A 186 -9.85 -15.60 -8.06
CA THR A 186 -9.88 -15.12 -9.45
C THR A 186 -11.32 -14.89 -9.88
N PHE A 187 -11.59 -13.75 -10.51
CA PHE A 187 -12.94 -13.45 -10.99
C PHE A 187 -12.99 -13.22 -12.50
N ASN A 188 -14.09 -13.67 -13.10
CA ASN A 188 -14.53 -13.31 -14.45
C ASN A 188 -16.06 -13.35 -14.46
N PHE A 189 -16.70 -12.20 -14.40
CA PHE A 189 -18.16 -12.09 -14.33
C PHE A 189 -18.86 -12.13 -15.69
N ASN A 190 -18.13 -12.39 -16.79
CA ASN A 190 -18.76 -12.83 -18.04
C ASN A 190 -18.98 -14.36 -18.07
N LYS A 191 -18.49 -15.08 -17.08
CA LYS A 191 -18.82 -16.49 -16.82
C LYS A 191 -19.81 -16.54 -15.65
N PRO A 192 -20.56 -17.65 -15.47
CA PRO A 192 -21.41 -17.81 -14.30
C PRO A 192 -20.64 -17.57 -13.00
N ARG A 193 -21.16 -16.66 -12.15
CA ARG A 193 -20.50 -16.23 -10.91
C ARG A 193 -20.32 -17.34 -9.87
N LYS A 194 -20.97 -18.49 -10.08
CA LYS A 194 -20.90 -19.68 -9.22
C LYS A 194 -19.48 -20.00 -8.81
N HIS A 195 -18.53 -19.89 -9.73
CA HIS A 195 -17.12 -20.19 -9.48
C HIS A 195 -16.52 -19.24 -8.43
N PHE A 196 -16.52 -17.93 -8.68
CA PHE A 196 -16.00 -16.95 -7.74
C PHE A 196 -16.75 -16.97 -6.40
N ASN A 197 -18.08 -17.05 -6.43
CA ASN A 197 -18.89 -17.13 -5.22
C ASN A 197 -18.54 -18.37 -4.39
N SER A 198 -18.34 -19.54 -5.02
CA SER A 198 -17.92 -20.75 -4.31
C SER A 198 -16.53 -20.61 -3.70
N GLN A 199 -15.56 -20.02 -4.41
CA GLN A 199 -14.25 -19.74 -3.84
C GLN A 199 -14.35 -18.79 -2.63
N LEU A 200 -15.16 -17.73 -2.75
CA LEU A 200 -15.36 -16.76 -1.68
C LEU A 200 -16.04 -17.40 -0.46
N GLU A 201 -17.10 -18.19 -0.65
CA GLU A 201 -17.79 -18.88 0.44
C GLU A 201 -16.88 -19.91 1.13
N ASN A 202 -16.10 -20.68 0.37
CA ASN A 202 -15.12 -21.60 0.93
C ASN A 202 -14.07 -20.86 1.76
N MET A 203 -13.58 -19.72 1.26
CA MET A 203 -12.66 -18.86 2.01
C MET A 203 -13.30 -18.41 3.33
N LEU A 204 -14.51 -17.84 3.27
CA LEU A 204 -15.21 -17.34 4.45
C LEU A 204 -15.46 -18.43 5.49
N GLN A 205 -15.85 -19.63 5.05
CA GLN A 205 -16.06 -20.78 5.91
C GLN A 205 -14.78 -21.19 6.66
N GLU A 206 -13.63 -21.20 5.98
CA GLU A 206 -12.34 -21.52 6.61
C GLU A 206 -11.88 -20.47 7.65
N PHE A 207 -12.22 -19.20 7.45
CA PHE A 207 -11.94 -18.13 8.41
C PHE A 207 -12.99 -18.01 9.53
N GLU A 208 -14.17 -18.61 9.39
CA GLU A 208 -15.19 -18.59 10.43
C GLU A 208 -15.09 -19.80 11.34
N ASP A 209 -15.14 -20.99 10.75
CA ASP A 209 -15.24 -22.24 11.51
C ASP A 209 -14.07 -23.20 11.24
N GLY A 210 -13.25 -22.91 10.23
CA GLY A 210 -12.13 -23.76 9.82
C GLY A 210 -10.80 -23.42 10.48
N ASP A 211 -9.72 -23.79 9.79
CA ASP A 211 -8.36 -23.71 10.33
C ASP A 211 -7.89 -22.26 10.53
N PHE A 212 -8.45 -21.31 9.79
CA PHE A 212 -8.02 -19.90 9.81
C PHE A 212 -8.87 -19.02 10.72
N LYS A 213 -9.70 -19.58 11.62
CA LYS A 213 -10.56 -18.81 12.54
C LYS A 213 -9.85 -17.74 13.38
N GLU A 214 -8.58 -17.96 13.70
CA GLU A 214 -7.75 -17.06 14.52
C GLU A 214 -7.12 -15.91 13.71
N TRP A 215 -7.28 -15.90 12.39
CA TRP A 215 -6.75 -14.84 11.53
C TRP A 215 -7.70 -13.66 11.56
N THR A 216 -7.22 -12.56 12.13
CA THR A 216 -7.99 -11.33 12.24
C THR A 216 -7.35 -10.16 11.50
N ARG A 217 -6.15 -10.34 10.95
CA ARG A 217 -5.40 -9.31 10.22
C ARG A 217 -5.36 -9.66 8.74
N PHE A 218 -5.76 -8.72 7.90
CA PHE A 218 -5.93 -8.95 6.47
C PHE A 218 -5.19 -7.89 5.64
N LEU A 219 -4.33 -8.36 4.73
CA LEU A 219 -3.85 -7.59 3.59
C LEU A 219 -4.65 -8.03 2.36
N VAL A 220 -5.59 -7.21 1.93
CA VAL A 220 -6.40 -7.48 0.73
C VAL A 220 -5.76 -6.75 -0.45
N VAL A 221 -5.55 -7.45 -1.55
CA VAL A 221 -4.98 -6.91 -2.78
C VAL A 221 -5.95 -7.22 -3.92
N ILE A 222 -6.46 -6.17 -4.56
CA ILE A 222 -7.35 -6.30 -5.71
C ILE A 222 -6.62 -5.85 -6.96
N THR A 223 -6.48 -6.74 -7.94
CA THR A 223 -5.81 -6.45 -9.22
C THR A 223 -6.79 -6.53 -10.37
N THR A 224 -7.06 -5.38 -11.00
CA THR A 224 -7.94 -5.27 -12.18
C THR A 224 -7.58 -4.03 -13.00
N HIS A 225 -8.17 -3.87 -14.18
CA HIS A 225 -8.09 -2.64 -14.95
C HIS A 225 -9.24 -1.69 -14.61
N SER A 226 -9.04 -0.40 -14.89
CA SER A 226 -10.11 0.60 -14.85
C SER A 226 -10.27 1.26 -16.22
N VAL A 227 -11.51 1.59 -16.57
CA VAL A 227 -11.86 2.28 -17.82
C VAL A 227 -11.38 3.74 -17.72
N PRO A 228 -10.55 4.25 -18.65
CA PRO A 228 -9.93 5.58 -18.52
C PRO A 228 -10.91 6.74 -18.35
N GLU A 229 -12.05 6.68 -19.05
CA GLU A 229 -13.04 7.74 -19.11
C GLU A 229 -13.92 7.79 -17.86
N SER A 230 -14.31 6.63 -17.34
CA SER A 230 -15.28 6.52 -16.25
C SER A 230 -14.69 6.12 -14.91
N GLY A 231 -13.57 5.40 -14.90
CA GLY A 231 -13.00 4.78 -13.70
C GLY A 231 -13.75 3.51 -13.25
N ASP A 232 -14.66 2.98 -14.07
CA ASP A 232 -15.30 1.69 -13.84
C ASP A 232 -14.26 0.57 -13.85
N LEU A 233 -14.45 -0.47 -13.05
CA LEU A 233 -13.49 -1.56 -12.92
C LEU A 233 -13.86 -2.71 -13.86
N HIS A 234 -12.87 -3.28 -14.53
CA HIS A 234 -13.08 -4.41 -15.41
C HIS A 234 -13.54 -5.62 -14.60
N THR A 235 -14.61 -6.26 -15.08
CA THR A 235 -15.24 -7.43 -14.46
C THR A 235 -14.99 -8.71 -15.25
N ALA A 236 -14.45 -8.59 -16.48
CA ALA A 236 -14.02 -9.70 -17.31
C ALA A 236 -12.73 -9.37 -18.10
N PRO A 237 -11.93 -10.38 -18.48
CA PRO A 237 -10.72 -10.20 -19.28
C PRO A 237 -11.01 -9.60 -20.66
N ASN A 238 -9.94 -9.12 -21.31
CA ASN A 238 -9.95 -8.62 -22.69
C ASN A 238 -10.94 -7.48 -22.92
N ASN A 239 -11.12 -6.60 -21.92
CA ASN A 239 -12.00 -5.44 -21.97
C ASN A 239 -13.44 -5.82 -22.35
N LYS A 240 -13.89 -7.03 -22.00
CA LYS A 240 -15.22 -7.50 -22.39
C LYS A 240 -16.33 -6.92 -21.52
N SER A 241 -16.04 -6.51 -20.30
CA SER A 241 -17.01 -5.85 -19.42
C SER A 241 -16.34 -5.05 -18.31
N ALA A 242 -17.03 -3.99 -17.87
CA ALA A 242 -16.70 -3.22 -16.70
C ALA A 242 -17.98 -2.85 -15.92
N ALA A 243 -17.83 -2.60 -14.63
CA ALA A 243 -18.92 -2.19 -13.75
C ALA A 243 -18.50 -1.00 -12.87
N PRO A 244 -19.47 -0.18 -12.44
CA PRO A 244 -19.27 0.79 -11.39
C PRO A 244 -18.62 0.17 -10.15
N VAL A 245 -17.77 0.95 -9.49
CA VAL A 245 -16.92 0.51 -8.39
C VAL A 245 -17.74 -0.01 -7.20
N ASP A 246 -18.86 0.65 -6.89
CA ASP A 246 -19.81 0.28 -5.84
C ASP A 246 -20.52 -1.06 -6.12
N GLN A 247 -20.90 -1.32 -7.37
CA GLN A 247 -21.46 -2.62 -7.77
C GLN A 247 -20.44 -3.73 -7.61
N LEU A 248 -19.18 -3.49 -7.98
CA LEU A 248 -18.12 -4.46 -7.76
C LEU A 248 -17.88 -4.70 -6.26
N TRP A 249 -17.92 -3.66 -5.42
CA TRP A 249 -17.81 -3.81 -3.97
C TRP A 249 -18.91 -4.66 -3.36
N ALA A 250 -20.14 -4.54 -3.84
CA ALA A 250 -21.25 -5.38 -3.34
C ALA A 250 -20.98 -6.88 -3.56
N VAL A 251 -20.27 -7.24 -4.64
CA VAL A 251 -19.91 -8.62 -4.96
C VAL A 251 -18.64 -9.06 -4.22
N LEU A 252 -17.60 -8.23 -4.19
CA LEU A 252 -16.31 -8.59 -3.60
C LEU A 252 -16.32 -8.53 -2.06
N PHE A 253 -17.18 -7.70 -1.47
CA PHE A 253 -17.28 -7.50 -0.03
C PHE A 253 -18.72 -7.75 0.46
N PRO A 254 -19.22 -9.00 0.37
CA PRO A 254 -20.51 -9.34 0.98
C PRO A 254 -20.46 -9.09 2.49
N GLU A 255 -21.63 -8.96 3.13
CA GLU A 255 -21.73 -8.63 4.55
C GLU A 255 -20.92 -9.58 5.44
N ARG A 256 -20.94 -10.87 5.12
CA ARG A 256 -20.16 -11.92 5.80
C ARG A 256 -18.66 -11.62 5.77
N PHE A 257 -18.12 -11.23 4.61
CA PHE A 257 -16.71 -10.83 4.50
C PHE A 257 -16.43 -9.51 5.23
N CYS A 258 -17.35 -8.54 5.17
CA CYS A 258 -17.22 -7.31 5.95
C CYS A 258 -17.16 -7.59 7.47
N ASN A 259 -17.96 -8.53 7.96
CA ASN A 259 -17.97 -8.92 9.37
C ASN A 259 -16.67 -9.62 9.78
N LEU A 260 -16.09 -10.43 8.89
CA LEU A 260 -14.76 -11.00 9.07
C LEU A 260 -13.68 -9.91 9.21
N LEU A 261 -13.68 -8.94 8.30
CA LEU A 261 -12.71 -7.81 8.33
C LEU A 261 -12.87 -6.94 9.59
N LYS A 262 -14.07 -6.83 10.16
CA LYS A 262 -14.34 -6.05 11.38
C LYS A 262 -13.85 -6.68 12.68
N ARG A 263 -13.43 -7.96 12.67
CA ARG A 263 -12.96 -8.66 13.89
C ARG A 263 -11.79 -7.93 14.56
N GLU A 264 -10.89 -7.36 13.78
CA GLU A 264 -9.80 -6.51 14.26
C GLU A 264 -9.91 -5.14 13.61
N LYS A 265 -10.39 -4.16 14.37
CA LYS A 265 -10.54 -2.79 13.87
C LYS A 265 -9.19 -2.20 13.50
N ARG A 266 -9.14 -1.53 12.34
CA ARG A 266 -8.02 -0.67 11.90
C ARG A 266 -6.65 -1.35 11.84
N LYS A 267 -6.61 -2.63 11.44
CA LYS A 267 -5.35 -3.32 11.10
C LYS A 267 -5.29 -3.85 9.67
N ASN A 268 -6.38 -3.76 8.92
CA ASN A 268 -6.44 -4.27 7.56
C ASN A 268 -5.98 -3.20 6.56
N ILE A 269 -5.34 -3.66 5.49
CA ILE A 269 -4.92 -2.81 4.37
C ILE A 269 -5.57 -3.34 3.11
N LEU A 270 -6.13 -2.44 2.30
CA LEU A 270 -6.62 -2.74 0.96
C LEU A 270 -5.73 -2.04 -0.07
N ASN A 271 -5.08 -2.82 -0.95
CA ASN A 271 -4.35 -2.30 -2.11
C ASN A 271 -5.19 -2.49 -3.38
N LEU A 272 -5.56 -1.40 -4.03
CA LEU A 272 -6.30 -1.40 -5.29
C LEU A 272 -5.33 -1.17 -6.45
N LEU A 273 -4.87 -2.26 -7.04
CA LEU A 273 -3.92 -2.29 -8.14
C LEU A 273 -4.65 -2.18 -9.47
N SER A 274 -5.05 -0.95 -9.81
CA SER A 274 -5.72 -0.62 -11.08
C SER A 274 -5.19 0.67 -11.69
N CYS A 275 -5.56 0.92 -12.95
CA CYS A 275 -5.20 2.15 -13.65
C CYS A 275 -5.72 3.40 -12.93
N GLY A 276 -5.05 4.52 -13.17
CA GLY A 276 -5.26 5.80 -12.48
C GLY A 276 -6.69 6.34 -12.46
N ALA A 277 -7.51 5.94 -13.44
CA ALA A 277 -8.90 6.38 -13.54
C ALA A 277 -9.73 6.08 -12.28
N LEU A 278 -9.43 4.98 -11.56
CA LEU A 278 -10.10 4.65 -10.29
C LEU A 278 -9.94 5.77 -9.24
N SER A 279 -8.76 6.40 -9.17
CA SER A 279 -8.47 7.41 -8.15
C SER A 279 -8.71 8.85 -8.62
N SER A 280 -8.73 9.08 -9.94
CA SER A 280 -8.88 10.39 -10.55
C SER A 280 -10.31 10.74 -10.96
N ARG A 281 -11.18 9.76 -11.20
CA ARG A 281 -12.58 10.02 -11.60
C ARG A 281 -13.45 10.24 -10.35
N PRO A 282 -14.28 11.31 -10.32
CA PRO A 282 -15.08 11.65 -9.14
C PRO A 282 -15.94 10.50 -8.62
N ASP A 283 -16.74 9.88 -9.48
CA ASP A 283 -17.68 8.82 -9.09
C ASP A 283 -16.95 7.60 -8.51
N SER A 284 -15.88 7.16 -9.18
CA SER A 284 -15.02 6.06 -8.69
C SER A 284 -14.34 6.40 -7.37
N ARG A 285 -13.83 7.63 -7.24
CA ARG A 285 -13.20 8.14 -6.01
C ARG A 285 -14.20 8.17 -4.86
N ASP A 286 -15.45 8.55 -5.11
CA ASP A 286 -16.51 8.59 -4.11
C ASP A 286 -16.95 7.17 -3.70
N ALA A 287 -16.99 6.21 -4.63
CA ALA A 287 -17.21 4.81 -4.28
C ALA A 287 -16.07 4.23 -3.40
N VAL A 288 -14.81 4.63 -3.62
CA VAL A 288 -13.69 4.27 -2.74
C VAL A 288 -13.81 4.94 -1.36
N LYS A 289 -14.29 6.20 -1.28
CA LYS A 289 -14.63 6.82 0.01
C LYS A 289 -15.74 6.04 0.73
N GLY A 290 -16.74 5.57 0.00
CA GLY A 290 -17.84 4.78 0.56
C GLY A 290 -17.37 3.50 1.28
N ILE A 291 -16.42 2.77 0.70
CA ILE A 291 -15.81 1.61 1.37
C ILE A 291 -14.88 2.02 2.53
N ALA A 292 -14.15 3.14 2.41
CA ALA A 292 -13.34 3.67 3.51
C ALA A 292 -14.18 4.05 4.74
N ALA A 293 -15.37 4.62 4.52
CA ALA A 293 -16.31 5.00 5.58
C ALA A 293 -16.87 3.81 6.38
N LYS A 294 -16.78 2.58 5.84
CA LYS A 294 -17.20 1.36 6.57
C LYS A 294 -16.23 0.91 7.66
N ASP A 295 -15.08 1.60 7.84
CA ASP A 295 -14.02 1.30 8.83
C ASP A 295 -13.52 -0.16 8.77
N LEU A 296 -13.54 -0.76 7.58
CA LEU A 296 -13.05 -2.13 7.34
C LEU A 296 -11.51 -2.18 7.25
N PHE A 297 -10.90 -1.08 6.80
CA PHE A 297 -9.48 -0.96 6.50
C PHE A 297 -8.91 0.30 7.16
N ASP A 298 -7.70 0.18 7.70
CA ASP A 298 -6.92 1.33 8.18
C ASP A 298 -6.39 2.17 7.01
N LYS A 299 -6.09 1.50 5.90
CA LYS A 299 -5.56 2.11 4.67
C LYS A 299 -6.20 1.46 3.45
N ILE A 300 -6.72 2.29 2.56
CA ILE A 300 -7.06 1.89 1.20
C ILE A 300 -6.16 2.66 0.24
N LEU A 301 -5.33 1.95 -0.52
CA LEU A 301 -4.29 2.52 -1.37
C LEU A 301 -4.66 2.35 -2.84
N CYS A 302 -4.70 3.46 -3.56
CA CYS A 302 -4.86 3.51 -5.02
C CYS A 302 -3.66 4.22 -5.66
N PHE A 303 -3.56 4.14 -6.98
CA PHE A 303 -2.50 4.74 -7.77
C PHE A 303 -3.09 5.67 -8.83
N SER A 304 -2.37 6.72 -9.22
CA SER A 304 -2.87 7.77 -10.13
C SER A 304 -2.46 7.60 -11.59
N GLN A 305 -1.48 6.73 -11.89
CA GLN A 305 -0.92 6.62 -13.22
C GLN A 305 -1.93 6.02 -14.22
N PRO A 306 -2.25 6.68 -15.35
CA PRO A 306 -3.21 6.16 -16.32
C PRO A 306 -2.85 4.77 -16.87
N ASN A 307 -1.56 4.58 -17.20
CA ASN A 307 -1.02 3.29 -17.63
C ASN A 307 -0.26 2.65 -16.46
N PHE A 308 -0.99 2.39 -15.39
CA PHE A 308 -0.41 1.81 -14.19
C PHE A 308 0.18 0.42 -14.47
N GLN A 309 1.32 0.14 -13.87
CA GLN A 309 2.02 -1.14 -14.00
C GLN A 309 2.10 -1.74 -12.60
N PRO A 310 1.30 -2.79 -12.30
CA PRO A 310 1.32 -3.40 -10.97
C PRO A 310 2.72 -3.87 -10.54
N SER A 311 3.58 -4.23 -11.49
CA SER A 311 4.97 -4.61 -11.19
C SER A 311 5.79 -3.52 -10.50
N SER A 312 5.47 -2.24 -10.76
CA SER A 312 6.11 -1.10 -10.11
C SER A 312 5.79 -1.00 -8.61
N THR A 313 4.80 -1.74 -8.09
CA THR A 313 4.45 -1.75 -6.66
C THR A 313 5.04 -2.91 -5.87
N HIS A 314 5.68 -3.89 -6.50
CA HIS A 314 6.17 -5.10 -5.81
C HIS A 314 6.94 -4.78 -4.53
N LYS A 315 7.98 -3.94 -4.65
CA LYS A 315 8.80 -3.54 -3.50
C LYS A 315 8.00 -2.74 -2.46
N PHE A 316 7.11 -1.87 -2.92
CA PHE A 316 6.29 -1.06 -2.02
C PHE A 316 5.34 -1.91 -1.18
N VAL A 317 4.63 -2.87 -1.79
CA VAL A 317 3.68 -3.73 -1.06
C VAL A 317 4.43 -4.63 -0.07
N MET A 318 5.59 -5.17 -0.46
CA MET A 318 6.48 -5.93 0.44
C MET A 318 6.91 -5.10 1.65
N ASP A 319 7.46 -3.90 1.42
CA ASP A 319 7.95 -3.03 2.48
C ASP A 319 6.79 -2.54 3.36
N LEU A 320 5.64 -2.19 2.77
CA LEU A 320 4.44 -1.78 3.49
C LEU A 320 3.98 -2.89 4.43
N ALA A 321 3.84 -4.11 3.91
CA ALA A 321 3.36 -5.24 4.70
C ALA A 321 4.35 -5.60 5.81
N LEU A 322 5.66 -5.56 5.54
CA LEU A 322 6.70 -5.79 6.55
C LEU A 322 6.64 -4.71 7.66
N GLN A 323 6.60 -3.43 7.29
CA GLN A 323 6.54 -2.36 8.29
C GLN A 323 5.24 -2.43 9.10
N ASN A 324 4.08 -2.66 8.47
CA ASN A 324 2.80 -2.65 9.17
C ASN A 324 2.55 -3.93 9.98
N TYR A 325 2.74 -5.13 9.42
CA TYR A 325 2.30 -6.36 10.06
C TYR A 325 3.36 -7.05 10.90
N VAL A 326 4.64 -6.84 10.59
CA VAL A 326 5.76 -7.43 11.33
C VAL A 326 6.37 -6.42 12.28
N HIS A 327 6.63 -5.18 11.86
CA HIS A 327 7.27 -4.19 12.73
C HIS A 327 6.32 -3.25 13.47
N ASP A 328 5.01 -3.34 13.23
CA ASP A 328 3.97 -2.48 13.82
C ASP A 328 4.23 -0.97 13.60
N ARG A 329 4.87 -0.63 12.48
CA ARG A 329 5.17 0.75 12.06
C ARG A 329 4.12 1.21 11.06
N ILE A 330 3.07 1.81 11.59
CA ILE A 330 1.83 2.14 10.86
C ILE A 330 2.03 3.26 9.81
N GLY A 331 3.07 4.08 9.95
CA GLY A 331 3.28 5.29 9.14
C GLY A 331 3.74 5.04 7.71
N LEU A 332 2.89 5.38 6.73
CA LEU A 332 3.14 5.21 5.29
C LEU A 332 4.35 6.02 4.78
N ILE A 333 4.61 7.21 5.33
CA ILE A 333 5.72 8.08 4.91
C ILE A 333 7.08 7.37 5.03
N ASN A 334 7.27 6.55 6.07
CA ASN A 334 8.51 5.80 6.27
C ASN A 334 8.75 4.76 5.18
N VAL A 335 7.68 4.13 4.69
CA VAL A 335 7.73 3.18 3.58
C VAL A 335 8.04 3.94 2.29
N LEU A 336 7.30 5.01 2.00
CA LEU A 336 7.42 5.78 0.77
C LEU A 336 8.82 6.36 0.55
N ARG A 337 9.52 6.78 1.61
CA ARG A 337 10.87 7.37 1.52
C ARG A 337 11.84 6.53 0.68
N GLU A 338 11.74 5.20 0.76
CA GLU A 338 12.62 4.29 0.02
C GLU A 338 12.04 3.86 -1.35
N GLN A 339 10.84 4.30 -1.73
CA GLN A 339 10.13 3.91 -2.96
C GLN A 339 10.35 4.89 -4.12
N GLN A 340 11.60 5.11 -4.49
CA GLN A 340 11.95 6.05 -5.57
C GLN A 340 11.37 5.61 -6.93
N ALA A 341 11.48 4.32 -7.25
CA ALA A 341 10.97 3.76 -8.50
C ALA A 341 9.43 3.85 -8.61
N LEU A 342 8.71 3.57 -7.51
CA LEU A 342 7.26 3.75 -7.49
C LEU A 342 6.88 5.22 -7.70
N GLY A 343 7.56 6.13 -7.00
CA GLY A 343 7.28 7.56 -7.08
C GLY A 343 7.54 8.16 -8.46
N ALA A 344 8.55 7.67 -9.16
CA ALA A 344 8.80 8.03 -10.56
C ALA A 344 7.69 7.54 -11.50
N HIS A 345 6.94 6.51 -11.13
CA HIS A 345 5.90 5.90 -11.95
C HIS A 345 4.48 6.41 -11.67
N THR A 346 4.14 6.68 -10.40
CA THR A 346 2.77 7.00 -9.98
C THR A 346 2.72 7.81 -8.68
N ASP A 347 1.64 8.55 -8.48
CA ASP A 347 1.26 8.99 -7.13
C ASP A 347 0.61 7.83 -6.37
N VAL A 348 0.65 7.91 -5.04
CA VAL A 348 -0.06 7.01 -4.12
C VAL A 348 -1.18 7.78 -3.45
N VAL A 349 -2.41 7.29 -3.57
CA VAL A 349 -3.60 7.92 -2.98
C VAL A 349 -4.09 7.04 -1.84
N LEU A 350 -3.98 7.55 -0.62
CA LEU A 350 -4.44 6.89 0.60
C LEU A 350 -5.83 7.41 0.97
N PHE A 351 -6.81 6.52 0.97
CA PHE A 351 -8.15 6.79 1.50
C PHE A 351 -8.25 6.26 2.93
N GLN A 352 -8.80 7.11 3.79
CA GLN A 352 -9.16 6.83 5.17
C GLN A 352 -10.58 7.39 5.41
N PRO A 353 -11.29 6.98 6.48
CA PRO A 353 -12.68 7.38 6.69
C PRO A 353 -12.92 8.90 6.54
N ASN A 354 -12.02 9.74 7.06
CA ASN A 354 -12.23 11.19 7.15
C ASN A 354 -11.26 12.01 6.30
N ALA A 355 -10.41 11.35 5.51
CA ALA A 355 -9.38 12.04 4.75
C ALA A 355 -8.92 11.23 3.53
N ILE A 356 -8.55 11.96 2.47
CA ILE A 356 -7.78 11.41 1.37
C ILE A 356 -6.43 12.11 1.34
N THR A 357 -5.35 11.33 1.39
CA THR A 357 -3.99 11.85 1.28
C THR A 357 -3.37 11.42 -0.04
N THR A 358 -3.01 12.38 -0.88
CA THR A 358 -2.28 12.12 -2.12
C THR A 358 -0.79 12.34 -1.86
N PHE A 359 0.01 11.29 -2.00
CA PHE A 359 1.46 11.33 -1.95
C PHE A 359 2.01 11.37 -3.37
N ARG A 360 2.81 12.39 -3.63
CA ARG A 360 3.43 12.63 -4.92
C ARG A 360 4.93 12.71 -4.75
N TRP A 361 5.63 11.96 -5.57
CA TRP A 361 7.09 12.01 -5.58
C TRP A 361 7.57 13.15 -6.45
N THR A 362 8.68 13.77 -6.06
CA THR A 362 9.30 14.88 -6.78
C THR A 362 10.79 14.63 -6.90
N HIS A 363 11.32 14.92 -8.09
CA HIS A 363 12.74 14.85 -8.38
C HIS A 363 13.11 16.00 -9.32
N PRO A 364 14.20 16.74 -9.07
CA PRO A 364 14.54 17.92 -9.86
C PRO A 364 14.57 17.68 -11.36
N GLY A 365 15.11 16.53 -11.79
CA GLY A 365 15.24 16.18 -13.21
C GLY A 365 14.06 15.40 -13.77
N ALA A 366 13.50 14.45 -13.03
CA ALA A 366 12.56 13.47 -13.59
C ALA A 366 11.10 13.92 -13.47
N ARG A 367 10.76 14.56 -12.36
CA ARG A 367 9.40 14.94 -12.00
C ARG A 367 9.45 16.23 -11.16
N PRO A 368 9.82 17.37 -11.77
CA PRO A 368 10.12 18.60 -11.04
C PRO A 368 8.89 19.10 -10.28
N MET A 369 9.02 19.21 -8.95
CA MET A 369 7.92 19.52 -8.03
C MET A 369 6.71 18.58 -8.16
N GLY A 370 6.96 17.34 -8.60
CA GLY A 370 5.93 16.32 -8.79
C GLY A 370 5.08 16.47 -10.05
N ASN A 371 5.47 17.35 -10.97
CA ASN A 371 4.78 17.50 -12.24
C ASN A 371 5.26 16.45 -13.24
N ASP A 372 4.31 15.73 -13.84
CA ASP A 372 4.56 14.87 -14.99
C ASP A 372 4.77 15.74 -16.22
N THR A 373 6.01 15.83 -16.69
CA THR A 373 6.36 16.72 -17.79
C THR A 373 7.20 15.99 -18.81
N PRO A 374 6.76 15.82 -20.07
CA PRO A 374 7.60 15.27 -21.14
C PRO A 374 8.91 16.05 -21.31
N ALA A 375 8.90 17.32 -20.89
CA ALA A 375 10.05 18.19 -20.90
C ALA A 375 11.20 17.76 -19.97
N SER A 376 10.98 16.81 -19.06
CA SER A 376 12.07 16.20 -18.27
C SER A 376 12.92 15.22 -19.09
N ILE A 377 12.35 14.70 -20.18
CA ILE A 377 13.00 13.72 -21.06
C ILE A 377 13.49 14.41 -22.33
N GLN A 378 12.70 15.34 -22.86
CA GLN A 378 12.96 15.95 -24.16
C GLN A 378 12.53 17.41 -24.21
N CYS A 379 13.43 18.30 -24.61
CA CYS A 379 13.12 19.72 -24.79
C CYS A 379 11.97 19.90 -25.81
N PRO A 380 10.90 20.63 -25.47
CA PRO A 380 9.74 20.79 -26.36
C PRO A 380 10.02 21.70 -27.57
N GLU A 381 11.09 22.50 -27.55
CA GLU A 381 11.43 23.39 -28.67
C GLU A 381 12.38 22.72 -29.69
N CYS A 382 13.50 22.15 -29.22
CA CYS A 382 14.54 21.60 -30.09
C CYS A 382 14.59 20.07 -30.14
N SER A 383 13.76 19.38 -29.35
CA SER A 383 13.75 17.91 -29.23
C SER A 383 15.05 17.28 -28.69
N GLY A 384 15.97 18.07 -28.11
CA GLY A 384 17.17 17.56 -27.44
C GLY A 384 16.86 16.76 -26.17
N PHE A 385 17.60 15.68 -25.92
CA PHE A 385 17.38 14.72 -24.81
C PHE A 385 18.03 15.13 -23.47
N LYS A 386 18.44 16.39 -23.33
CA LYS A 386 19.19 16.87 -22.17
C LYS A 386 18.62 18.16 -21.64
N THR A 387 17.64 18.04 -20.75
CA THR A 387 17.27 19.14 -19.87
C THR A 387 17.94 18.97 -18.54
N SER A 388 18.88 19.85 -18.18
CA SER A 388 19.54 19.79 -16.88
C SER A 388 18.73 20.56 -15.84
N PRO A 389 18.45 19.95 -14.67
CA PRO A 389 17.78 20.63 -13.59
C PRO A 389 18.73 21.66 -12.96
N LYS A 390 18.24 22.88 -12.80
CA LYS A 390 18.83 23.88 -11.90
C LYS A 390 17.87 24.05 -10.74
N SER A 391 18.16 23.38 -9.62
CA SER A 391 17.47 23.72 -8.38
C SER A 391 18.20 24.88 -7.72
N THR A 392 17.44 25.88 -7.30
CA THR A 392 17.91 26.90 -6.38
C THR A 392 17.63 26.39 -4.96
N ARG A 393 18.46 26.77 -3.97
CA ARG A 393 18.18 26.46 -2.54
C ARG A 393 16.78 26.91 -2.10
N GLN A 394 16.16 27.82 -2.87
CA GLN A 394 14.79 28.27 -2.75
C GLN A 394 13.98 27.67 -3.91
N GLN A 395 12.79 27.14 -3.65
CA GLN A 395 11.80 26.83 -4.70
C GLN A 395 11.61 28.10 -5.56
N PRO A 396 11.59 28.01 -6.90
CA PRO A 396 11.14 26.89 -7.76
C PRO A 396 12.24 25.94 -8.31
N SER A 397 11.83 24.82 -8.90
CA SER A 397 12.71 23.95 -9.73
C SER A 397 12.69 24.44 -11.17
N ILE A 398 13.86 24.59 -11.80
CA ILE A 398 13.96 25.06 -13.19
C ILE A 398 14.56 23.96 -14.06
N LEU A 399 13.86 23.57 -15.12
CA LEU A 399 14.42 22.77 -16.21
C LEU A 399 14.91 23.71 -17.31
N LYS A 400 16.13 23.49 -17.82
CA LYS A 400 16.69 24.25 -18.95
C LYS A 400 17.20 23.29 -20.01
N CYS A 401 16.99 23.62 -21.28
CA CYS A 401 17.65 22.94 -22.38
C CYS A 401 19.12 23.35 -22.46
N GLU A 402 20.01 22.42 -22.81
CA GLU A 402 21.42 22.72 -23.06
C GLU A 402 21.64 23.28 -24.48
N ASP A 403 20.80 22.90 -25.44
CA ASP A 403 20.97 23.20 -26.86
C ASP A 403 20.18 24.43 -27.36
N CYS A 404 19.24 24.95 -26.56
CA CYS A 404 18.39 26.07 -26.94
C CYS A 404 17.99 26.93 -25.71
N PRO A 405 17.42 28.14 -25.90
CA PRO A 405 17.11 29.04 -24.79
C PRO A 405 15.87 28.63 -23.97
N TRP A 406 15.24 27.49 -24.28
CA TRP A 406 14.05 27.02 -23.57
C TRP A 406 14.34 26.77 -22.08
N SER A 407 13.41 27.22 -21.23
CA SER A 407 13.38 26.85 -19.82
C SER A 407 11.96 26.83 -19.28
N ALA A 408 11.71 25.99 -18.28
CA ALA A 408 10.44 25.91 -17.58
C ALA A 408 10.66 25.93 -16.06
N THR A 409 9.78 26.65 -15.37
CA THR A 409 9.80 26.81 -13.93
C THR A 409 8.64 26.05 -13.31
N TYR A 410 8.95 25.20 -12.33
CA TYR A 410 7.98 24.36 -11.63
C TYR A 410 7.97 24.74 -10.15
N THR A 411 6.79 25.04 -9.62
CA THR A 411 6.54 25.32 -8.21
C THR A 411 5.88 24.13 -7.53
N LEU A 412 5.97 24.08 -6.20
CA LEU A 412 5.20 23.13 -5.41
C LEU A 412 3.70 23.35 -5.69
N PRO A 413 2.94 22.32 -6.07
CA PRO A 413 1.50 22.48 -6.30
C PRO A 413 0.78 22.95 -5.04
N GLU A 414 -0.27 23.74 -5.22
CA GLU A 414 -1.05 24.28 -4.10
C GLU A 414 -1.56 23.17 -3.16
N GLY A 415 -1.44 23.41 -1.86
CA GLY A 415 -1.89 22.48 -0.81
C GLY A 415 -0.95 21.29 -0.55
N PHE A 416 0.11 21.11 -1.35
CA PHE A 416 1.11 20.09 -1.06
C PHE A 416 2.14 20.59 -0.03
N ARG A 417 2.63 19.67 0.80
CA ARG A 417 3.68 19.89 1.79
C ARG A 417 4.69 18.75 1.79
N TRP A 418 5.93 19.03 2.18
CA TRP A 418 6.98 18.02 2.29
C TRP A 418 6.64 16.96 3.34
N CYS A 419 6.80 15.67 2.99
CA CYS A 419 6.58 14.57 3.92
C CYS A 419 7.67 14.50 5.00
N GLN A 420 8.92 14.83 4.64
CA GLN A 420 10.07 14.78 5.54
C GLN A 420 10.47 16.15 6.13
N GLY A 421 9.64 17.19 5.96
CA GLY A 421 9.94 18.55 6.44
C GLY A 421 11.00 19.29 5.63
N GLU A 422 11.67 18.64 4.68
CA GLU A 422 12.74 19.23 3.88
C GLU A 422 12.51 19.01 2.38
N SER A 423 12.86 20.03 1.59
CA SER A 423 12.97 19.93 0.14
C SER A 423 14.22 19.13 -0.22
N PRO A 424 14.19 18.29 -1.27
CA PRO A 424 15.41 17.66 -1.78
C PRO A 424 16.38 18.78 -2.17
N THR A 425 17.55 18.77 -1.55
CA THR A 425 18.64 19.68 -1.87
C THR A 425 19.40 19.17 -3.09
N ASN A 426 20.04 20.09 -3.83
CA ASN A 426 20.90 19.71 -4.96
C ASN A 426 21.97 18.71 -4.53
N GLY A 427 22.12 17.65 -5.33
CA GLY A 427 23.17 16.64 -5.16
C GLY A 427 22.70 15.30 -4.63
N LEU A 428 21.44 15.19 -4.19
CA LEU A 428 20.84 13.90 -3.90
C LEU A 428 20.26 13.30 -5.18
N GLU A 429 20.79 12.16 -5.60
CA GLU A 429 20.23 11.32 -6.68
C GLU A 429 18.81 10.81 -6.35
N ARG A 430 18.35 11.05 -5.12
CA ARG A 430 17.05 10.60 -4.60
C ARG A 430 16.04 11.74 -4.67
N GLY A 431 14.85 11.43 -5.16
CA GLY A 431 13.70 12.31 -5.01
C GLY A 431 13.12 12.27 -3.61
N ALA A 432 12.15 13.15 -3.37
CA ALA A 432 11.44 13.30 -2.10
C ALA A 432 9.94 13.17 -2.31
N TRP A 433 9.19 13.03 -1.23
CA TRP A 433 7.73 12.93 -1.28
C TRP A 433 7.08 14.19 -0.72
N ILE A 434 6.07 14.67 -1.44
CA ILE A 434 5.16 15.71 -1.01
C ILE A 434 3.78 15.09 -0.83
N GLN A 435 2.96 15.65 0.05
CA GLN A 435 1.61 15.17 0.31
C GLN A 435 0.61 16.31 0.33
N LYS A 436 -0.60 16.04 -0.14
CA LYS A 436 -1.79 16.89 0.03
C LYS A 436 -2.84 16.09 0.77
N VAL A 437 -3.42 16.68 1.82
CA VAL A 437 -4.50 16.07 2.61
C VAL A 437 -5.79 16.80 2.29
N GLU A 438 -6.76 16.07 1.77
CA GLU A 438 -8.12 16.52 1.53
C GLU A 438 -8.98 15.94 2.66
N LYS A 439 -9.47 16.80 3.55
CA LYS A 439 -10.41 16.38 4.60
C LYS A 439 -11.77 16.17 3.96
N THR A 440 -12.43 15.06 4.27
CA THR A 440 -13.84 14.89 3.96
C THR A 440 -14.58 15.77 4.96
N GLU A 441 -15.29 16.80 4.49
CA GLU A 441 -16.16 17.57 5.37
C GLU A 441 -17.24 16.60 5.87
N ASP A 442 -17.20 16.29 7.16
CA ASP A 442 -18.35 15.69 7.83
C ASP A 442 -19.47 16.70 7.66
N LYS A 443 -20.38 16.45 6.72
CA LYS A 443 -21.70 17.08 6.78
C LYS A 443 -22.26 16.64 8.12
N MET A 444 -22.08 17.46 9.15
CA MET A 444 -22.82 17.32 10.40
C MET A 444 -24.27 17.32 9.98
N GLU A 445 -24.87 16.13 9.91
CA GLU A 445 -26.31 16.01 9.84
C GLU A 445 -26.81 16.72 11.09
N VAL A 446 -27.35 17.92 10.90
CA VAL A 446 -28.08 18.65 11.94
C VAL A 446 -29.35 17.83 12.16
N SER A 447 -29.27 16.92 13.13
CA SER A 447 -30.37 16.06 13.59
C SER A 447 -31.45 16.88 14.28
#